data_AF-A0A1M5APK6-F1
#
_entry.id   AF-A0A1M5APK6-F1
#
_cell.length_a   1.000
_cell.length_b   1.000
_cell.length_c   1.000
_cell.angle_alpha   90.00
_cell.angle_beta   90.00
_cell.angle_gamma   90.00
#
_symmetry.space_group_name_H-M   'P 1'
#
loop_
_entity.id
_entity.type
_entity.pdbx_description
1 polymer ?
#
loop_
_entity_poly.entity_id
_entity_poly.type
_entity_poly.pdbx_seq_one_letter_code
_entity_poly.pdbx_strand_id
1 'polypeptide(L)'
;MRFFSLLLLSVLFVSCSSSTPEDLSGEIDRLVAEEEYSRAIELLENADDREHEADIPQLKEKTYLNYGLYLEYRGPEESSMRDRMTSALEQFIKVLEINPENEKARTEIQQIMGIYETMPDRSPGDEIIEDLQALGVEY
;
A
#
# COMPACT_ATOMS: atom_id res chain seq x y z
N MET A 1 -52.53 28.79 28.59
CA MET A 1 -51.58 27.82 28.00
C MET A 1 -52.16 27.33 26.70
N ARG A 2 -51.51 27.63 25.57
CA ARG A 2 -51.94 27.19 24.23
C ARG A 2 -50.74 26.58 23.50
N PHE A 3 -51.01 25.41 22.94
CA PHE A 3 -50.14 24.54 22.16
C PHE A 3 -49.47 25.25 20.99
N PHE A 4 -48.19 24.95 20.76
CA PHE A 4 -47.64 24.84 19.41
C PHE A 4 -46.59 23.73 19.40
N SER A 5 -47.03 22.58 18.89
CA SER A 5 -46.18 21.53 18.33
C SER A 5 -45.58 22.06 17.02
N LEU A 6 -44.30 21.80 16.73
CA LEU A 6 -43.81 21.47 15.37
C LEU A 6 -42.28 21.35 15.31
N LEU A 7 -41.87 20.17 14.83
CA LEU A 7 -40.78 19.87 13.90
C LEU A 7 -39.31 19.95 14.36
N LEU A 8 -38.78 18.76 14.66
CA LEU A 8 -37.69 18.10 13.93
C LEU A 8 -37.05 18.94 12.79
N LEU A 9 -35.76 19.28 12.95
CA LEU A 9 -34.81 19.49 11.84
C LEU A 9 -33.40 19.23 12.41
N SER A 10 -32.99 17.97 12.58
CA SER A 10 -32.05 17.31 11.66
C SER A 10 -31.18 18.27 10.86
N VAL A 11 -30.03 18.65 11.42
CA VAL A 11 -28.82 18.81 10.60
C VAL A 11 -27.64 18.19 11.33
N LEU A 12 -27.50 16.87 11.14
CA LEU A 12 -26.21 16.20 11.20
C LEU A 12 -25.39 16.75 10.02
N PHE A 13 -24.61 17.79 10.24
CA PHE A 13 -23.47 18.06 9.37
C PHE A 13 -22.36 17.09 9.75
N VAL A 14 -22.50 15.82 9.35
CA VAL A 14 -21.30 15.02 9.02
C VAL A 14 -20.78 15.63 7.73
N SER A 15 -20.02 16.71 7.88
CA SER A 15 -19.21 17.22 6.79
C SER A 15 -18.05 16.24 6.67
N CYS A 16 -18.18 15.26 5.77
CA CYS A 16 -17.01 14.63 5.18
C CYS A 16 -16.29 15.74 4.40
N SER A 17 -15.40 16.44 5.08
CA SER A 17 -14.38 17.27 4.47
C SER A 17 -13.45 16.32 3.73
N SER A 18 -13.70 16.08 2.44
CA SER A 18 -12.74 15.48 1.53
C SER A 18 -11.67 16.51 1.18
N SER A 19 -10.98 17.02 2.20
CA SER A 19 -9.83 17.90 2.05
C SER A 19 -8.62 17.00 1.89
N THR A 20 -8.08 16.93 0.68
CA THR A 20 -6.73 16.45 0.42
C THR A 20 -5.76 17.21 1.35
N PRO A 21 -4.84 16.55 2.06
CA PRO A 21 -3.96 17.22 3.01
C PRO A 21 -3.11 18.29 2.31
N GLU A 22 -3.01 19.48 2.92
CA GLU A 22 -2.16 20.58 2.44
C GLU A 22 -0.67 20.18 2.41
N ASP A 23 -0.27 19.23 3.27
CA ASP A 23 1.02 18.52 3.26
C ASP A 23 0.80 17.02 3.09
N LEU A 24 0.65 16.59 1.84
CA LEU A 24 0.47 15.18 1.50
C LEU A 24 1.67 14.32 1.92
N SER A 25 2.90 14.81 1.74
CA SER A 25 4.11 14.05 2.11
C SER A 25 4.15 13.75 3.60
N GLY A 26 3.86 14.76 4.44
CA GLY A 26 3.82 14.59 5.89
C GLY A 26 2.74 13.61 6.35
N GLU A 27 1.57 13.64 5.72
CA GLU A 27 0.48 12.70 6.02
C GLU A 27 0.84 11.26 5.64
N ILE A 28 1.49 11.05 4.49
CA ILE A 28 1.96 9.72 4.06
C ILE A 28 3.03 9.18 5.01
N ASP A 29 3.99 10.01 5.41
CA ASP A 29 5.02 9.62 6.38
C ASP A 29 4.40 9.21 7.73
N ARG A 30 3.37 9.93 8.18
CA ARG A 30 2.61 9.59 9.40
C ARG A 30 1.90 8.24 9.25
N LEU A 31 1.17 8.02 8.16
CA LEU A 31 0.44 6.77 7.91
C LEU A 31 1.40 5.56 7.81
N VAL A 32 2.54 5.71 7.14
CA VAL A 32 3.58 4.67 7.07
C VAL A 32 4.14 4.36 8.47
N ALA A 33 4.40 5.39 9.29
CA ALA A 33 4.88 5.20 10.66
C ALA A 33 3.86 4.51 11.58
N GLU A 34 2.57 4.69 11.30
CA GLU A 34 1.46 4.03 11.99
C GLU A 34 1.09 2.66 11.38
N GLU A 35 1.83 2.19 10.36
CA GLU A 35 1.57 0.94 9.63
C GLU A 35 0.21 0.91 8.89
N GLU A 36 -0.36 2.08 8.65
CA GLU A 36 -1.62 2.30 7.91
C GLU A 36 -1.37 2.34 6.39
N TYR A 37 -0.67 1.32 5.87
CA TYR A 37 -0.20 1.29 4.48
C TYR A 37 -1.33 1.33 3.45
N SER A 38 -2.42 0.57 3.65
CA SER A 38 -3.56 0.56 2.74
C SER A 38 -4.18 1.95 2.60
N ARG A 39 -4.26 2.70 3.71
CA ARG A 39 -4.78 4.06 3.71
C ARG A 39 -3.80 5.05 3.05
N ALA A 40 -2.50 4.88 3.26
CA ALA A 40 -1.49 5.68 2.56
C ALA A 40 -1.56 5.47 1.04
N ILE A 41 -1.72 4.23 0.59
CA ILE A 41 -1.87 3.88 -0.82
C ILE A 41 -3.16 4.47 -1.40
N GLU A 42 -4.30 4.29 -0.72
CA GLU A 42 -5.57 4.87 -1.17
C GLU A 42 -5.47 6.39 -1.33
N LEU A 43 -4.82 7.07 -0.37
CA LEU A 43 -4.61 8.51 -0.46
C LEU A 43 -3.74 8.90 -1.66
N LEU A 44 -2.66 8.15 -1.94
CA LEU A 44 -1.77 8.38 -3.07
C LEU A 44 -2.38 8.04 -4.43
N GLU A 45 -3.27 7.05 -4.49
CA GLU A 45 -4.00 6.70 -5.72
C GLU A 45 -5.01 7.77 -6.14
N ASN A 46 -5.58 8.48 -5.17
CA ASN A 46 -6.53 9.55 -5.40
C ASN A 46 -5.90 10.95 -5.45
N ALA A 47 -4.60 11.08 -5.22
CA ALA A 47 -3.88 12.35 -5.32
C ALA A 47 -3.70 12.75 -6.79
N ASP A 48 -3.91 14.04 -7.10
CA ASP A 48 -3.61 14.63 -8.41
C ASP A 48 -2.27 15.35 -8.35
N ASP A 49 -1.32 14.97 -9.21
CA ASP A 49 0.01 15.58 -9.33
C ASP A 49 -0.05 17.09 -9.59
N ARG A 50 -1.18 17.62 -10.07
CA ARG A 50 -1.37 19.06 -10.34
C ARG A 50 -1.84 19.84 -9.12
N GLU A 51 -2.33 19.15 -8.08
CA GLU A 51 -2.85 19.73 -6.85
C GLU A 51 -1.82 19.72 -5.72
N HIS A 52 -0.74 18.96 -5.87
CA HIS A 52 0.29 18.79 -4.86
C HIS A 52 1.68 19.11 -5.42
N GLU A 53 2.52 19.81 -4.63
CA GLU A 53 3.96 19.99 -4.96
C GLU A 53 4.78 18.71 -4.74
N ALA A 54 4.16 17.65 -4.21
CA ALA A 54 4.83 16.40 -3.86
C ALA A 54 5.10 15.52 -5.10
N ASP A 55 6.23 14.81 -5.07
CA ASP A 55 6.56 13.76 -6.04
C ASP A 55 5.73 12.50 -5.72
N ILE A 56 4.52 12.41 -6.28
CA ILE A 56 3.59 11.29 -6.04
C ILE A 56 4.20 9.95 -6.46
N PRO A 57 4.85 9.80 -7.64
CA PRO A 57 5.57 8.56 -7.97
C PRO A 57 6.56 8.14 -6.89
N GLN A 58 7.38 9.06 -6.39
CA GLN A 58 8.35 8.76 -5.33
C GLN A 58 7.67 8.36 -4.01
N LEU A 59 6.57 9.03 -3.64
CA LEU A 59 5.80 8.66 -2.45
C LEU A 59 5.17 7.27 -2.57
N LYS A 60 4.63 6.92 -3.75
CA LYS A 60 4.10 5.58 -4.05
C LYS A 60 5.20 4.53 -3.95
N GLU A 61 6.34 4.76 -4.62
CA GLU A 61 7.49 3.86 -4.56
C GLU A 61 7.92 3.57 -3.12
N LYS A 62 8.09 4.62 -2.31
CA LYS A 62 8.45 4.51 -0.89
C LYS A 62 7.39 3.75 -0.09
N THR A 63 6.11 4.04 -0.33
CA THR A 63 5.00 3.45 0.42
C THR A 63 4.88 1.95 0.13
N TYR A 64 4.89 1.55 -1.14
CA TYR A 64 4.87 0.14 -1.54
C TYR A 64 6.10 -0.61 -1.00
N LEU A 65 7.29 0.00 -1.05
CA LEU A 65 8.50 -0.60 -0.53
C LEU A 65 8.40 -0.87 0.97
N ASN A 66 7.95 0.11 1.77
CA ASN A 66 7.79 -0.08 3.21
C ASN A 66 6.67 -1.09 3.53
N TYR A 67 5.62 -1.14 2.73
CA TYR A 67 4.54 -2.10 2.94
C TYR A 67 5.01 -3.55 2.68
N GLY A 68 5.73 -3.78 1.59
CA GLY A 68 6.34 -5.09 1.30
C GLY A 68 7.27 -5.56 2.41
N LEU A 69 8.14 -4.67 2.90
CA LEU A 69 9.03 -4.95 4.04
C LEU A 69 8.23 -5.28 5.32
N TYR A 70 7.18 -4.51 5.62
CA TYR A 70 6.32 -4.81 6.77
C TYR A 70 5.73 -6.23 6.67
N LEU A 71 5.17 -6.60 5.52
CA LEU A 71 4.57 -7.91 5.28
C LEU A 71 5.61 -9.03 5.43
N GLU A 72 6.77 -8.86 4.82
CA GLU A 72 7.85 -9.83 4.86
C GLU A 72 8.33 -10.13 6.29
N TYR A 73 8.63 -9.09 7.06
CA TYR A 73 9.30 -9.24 8.36
C TYR A 73 8.33 -9.39 9.53
N ARG A 74 7.11 -8.86 9.43
CA ARG A 74 6.14 -8.84 10.54
C ARG A 74 4.76 -9.29 10.09
N GLY A 75 4.13 -8.50 9.22
CA GLY A 75 2.75 -8.66 8.76
C GLY A 75 1.71 -8.72 9.89
N PRO A 76 0.44 -8.96 9.55
CA PRO A 76 -0.63 -9.18 10.52
C PRO A 76 -0.43 -10.46 11.33
N GLU A 77 -0.78 -10.45 12.62
CA GLU A 77 -0.54 -11.58 13.55
C GLU A 77 -1.11 -12.92 13.07
N GLU A 78 -2.25 -12.91 12.36
CA GLU A 78 -2.98 -14.11 11.94
C GLU A 78 -2.65 -14.58 10.51
N SER A 79 -1.64 -13.98 9.87
CA SER A 79 -1.27 -14.31 8.49
C SER A 79 -0.20 -15.41 8.42
N SER A 80 -0.37 -16.36 7.49
CA SER A 80 0.65 -17.40 7.30
C SER A 80 1.90 -16.81 6.64
N MET A 81 3.03 -17.49 6.77
CA MET A 81 4.26 -17.07 6.08
C MET A 81 4.04 -17.00 4.57
N ARG A 82 3.32 -17.97 3.98
CA ARG A 82 3.00 -17.96 2.54
C ARG A 82 2.22 -16.70 2.17
N ASP A 83 1.13 -16.43 2.87
CA ASP A 83 0.27 -15.28 2.56
C ASP A 83 1.08 -13.97 2.65
N ARG A 84 1.89 -13.82 3.70
CA ARG A 84 2.77 -12.66 3.86
C ARG A 84 3.79 -12.52 2.74
N MET A 85 4.42 -13.62 2.33
CA MET A 85 5.40 -13.61 1.24
C MET A 85 4.74 -13.27 -0.11
N THR A 86 3.58 -13.87 -0.42
CA THR A 86 2.82 -13.51 -1.64
C THR A 86 2.47 -12.03 -1.63
N SER A 87 1.88 -11.52 -0.54
CA SER A 87 1.49 -10.12 -0.47
C SER A 87 2.68 -9.16 -0.50
N ALA A 88 3.82 -9.54 0.07
CA ALA A 88 5.05 -8.74 -0.03
C ALA A 88 5.55 -8.65 -1.48
N LEU A 89 5.51 -9.76 -2.24
CA LEU A 89 5.87 -9.76 -3.67
C LEU A 89 4.96 -8.84 -4.48
N GLU A 90 3.65 -8.84 -4.23
CA GLU A 90 2.71 -7.92 -4.89
C GLU A 90 3.13 -6.46 -4.67
N GLN A 91 3.56 -6.09 -3.46
CA GLN A 91 4.01 -4.73 -3.20
C GLN A 91 5.34 -4.42 -3.89
N PHE A 92 6.30 -5.34 -3.90
CA PHE A 92 7.58 -5.12 -4.58
C PHE A 92 7.44 -5.07 -6.10
N ILE A 93 6.46 -5.79 -6.68
CA ILE A 93 6.07 -5.63 -8.08
C ILE A 93 5.62 -4.19 -8.33
N LYS A 94 4.77 -3.61 -7.47
CA LYS A 94 4.38 -2.18 -7.58
C LYS A 94 5.56 -1.22 -7.47
N VAL A 95 6.56 -1.52 -6.64
CA VAL A 95 7.81 -0.74 -6.60
C VAL A 95 8.52 -0.78 -7.95
N LEU A 96 8.66 -1.96 -8.57
CA LEU A 96 9.36 -2.12 -9.84
C LEU A 96 8.58 -1.59 -11.04
N GLU A 97 7.25 -1.58 -11.00
CA GLU A 97 6.41 -0.89 -11.99
C GLU A 97 6.69 0.63 -12.01
N ILE A 98 6.99 1.23 -10.85
CA ILE A 98 7.31 2.66 -10.72
C ILE A 98 8.78 2.92 -11.02
N ASN A 99 9.67 2.14 -10.41
CA ASN A 99 11.12 2.24 -10.54
C ASN A 99 11.73 0.85 -10.82
N PRO A 100 11.90 0.47 -12.09
CA PRO A 100 12.43 -0.84 -12.47
C PRO A 100 13.83 -1.13 -11.94
N GLU A 101 14.61 -0.10 -11.59
CA GLU A 101 15.99 -0.24 -11.10
C GLU A 101 16.08 -0.22 -9.57
N ASN A 102 14.96 -0.34 -8.85
CA ASN A 102 14.98 -0.34 -7.38
C ASN A 102 15.69 -1.60 -6.85
N GLU A 103 16.96 -1.45 -6.49
CA GLU A 103 17.83 -2.54 -6.01
C GLU A 103 17.29 -3.22 -4.75
N LYS A 104 16.65 -2.46 -3.87
CA LYS A 104 16.09 -2.99 -2.61
C LYS A 104 14.94 -3.94 -2.90
N ALA A 105 13.95 -3.53 -3.71
CA ALA A 105 12.84 -4.39 -4.10
C ALA A 105 13.31 -5.67 -4.81
N ARG A 106 14.28 -5.56 -5.73
CA ARG A 106 14.88 -6.72 -6.40
C ARG A 106 15.54 -7.69 -5.41
N THR A 107 16.25 -7.16 -4.42
CA THR A 107 16.91 -7.97 -3.39
C THR A 107 15.89 -8.70 -2.51
N GLU A 108 14.85 -8.02 -2.04
CA GLU A 108 13.82 -8.67 -1.22
C GLU A 108 13.00 -9.68 -2.02
N ILE A 109 12.71 -9.42 -3.30
CA ILE A 109 12.08 -10.42 -4.18
C ILE A 109 12.93 -11.69 -4.23
N GLN A 110 14.24 -11.58 -4.50
CA GLN A 110 15.13 -12.75 -4.52
C GLN A 110 15.16 -13.50 -3.19
N GLN A 111 15.15 -12.77 -2.07
CA GLN A 111 15.07 -13.37 -0.74
C GLN A 111 13.79 -14.17 -0.57
N ILE A 112 12.63 -13.58 -0.91
CA ILE A 112 11.34 -14.25 -0.82
C ILE A 112 11.29 -15.48 -1.73
N MET A 113 11.83 -15.40 -2.94
CA MET A 113 11.91 -16.57 -3.84
C MET A 113 12.73 -17.71 -3.23
N GLY A 114 13.85 -17.39 -2.56
CA GLY A 114 14.59 -18.38 -1.77
C GLY A 114 13.78 -19.00 -0.63
N ILE A 115 12.88 -18.25 0.01
CA ILE A 115 11.97 -18.80 1.03
C ILE A 115 10.99 -19.80 0.39
N TYR A 116 10.43 -19.47 -0.77
CA TYR A 116 9.51 -20.35 -1.50
C TYR A 116 10.13 -21.70 -1.86
N GLU A 117 11.43 -21.75 -2.20
CA GLU A 117 12.14 -23.01 -2.45
C GLU A 117 12.11 -23.98 -1.25
N THR A 118 11.98 -23.45 -0.04
CA THR A 118 11.91 -24.23 1.20
C THR A 118 10.50 -24.72 1.54
N MET A 119 9.46 -24.18 0.88
CA MET A 119 8.07 -24.54 1.15
C MET A 119 7.66 -25.82 0.40
N PRO A 120 6.64 -26.58 0.89
CA PRO A 120 6.12 -27.74 0.18
C PRO A 120 5.56 -27.41 -1.21
N ASP A 121 4.86 -26.29 -1.31
CA ASP A 121 4.41 -25.70 -2.57
C ASP A 121 5.37 -24.56 -2.91
N ARG A 122 6.23 -24.78 -3.91
CA ARG A 122 7.38 -23.92 -4.15
C ARG A 122 7.05 -22.64 -4.89
N SER A 123 5.79 -22.40 -5.24
CA SER A 123 5.39 -21.25 -6.06
C SER A 123 4.63 -20.19 -5.25
N PRO A 124 4.82 -18.88 -5.56
CA PRO A 124 3.94 -17.80 -5.10
C PRO A 124 2.61 -17.73 -5.87
N GLY A 125 2.46 -18.49 -6.96
CA GLY A 125 1.33 -18.45 -7.89
C GLY A 125 1.75 -17.96 -9.28
N ASP A 126 1.04 -18.41 -10.31
CA ASP A 126 1.41 -18.16 -11.71
C ASP A 126 1.34 -16.67 -12.08
N GLU A 127 0.35 -15.92 -11.55
CA GLU A 127 0.19 -14.48 -11.79
C GLU A 127 1.41 -13.68 -11.31
N ILE A 128 1.91 -13.96 -10.10
CA ILE A 128 3.10 -13.31 -9.55
C ILE A 128 4.35 -13.63 -10.39
N ILE A 129 4.47 -14.88 -10.85
CA ILE A 129 5.59 -15.28 -11.71
C ILE A 129 5.55 -14.53 -13.05
N GLU A 130 4.37 -14.44 -13.67
CA GLU A 130 4.18 -13.72 -14.93
C GLU A 130 4.55 -12.23 -14.80
N ASP A 131 4.09 -11.57 -13.73
CA ASP A 131 4.41 -10.16 -13.45
C ASP A 131 5.91 -9.94 -13.23
N LEU A 132 6.57 -10.81 -12.44
CA LEU A 132 8.01 -10.74 -12.19
C LEU A 132 8.81 -10.94 -13.49
N GLN A 133 8.42 -11.88 -14.34
CA GLN A 133 9.06 -12.11 -15.63
C GLN A 133 8.92 -10.90 -16.56
N ALA A 134 7.75 -10.25 -16.59
CA ALA A 134 7.52 -9.03 -17.36
C ALA A 134 8.44 -7.88 -16.91
N LEU A 135 8.85 -7.88 -15.64
CA LEU A 135 9.78 -6.92 -15.03
C LEU A 135 11.26 -7.34 -15.12
N GLY A 136 11.55 -8.44 -15.82
CA GLY A 136 12.91 -8.96 -15.99
C GLY A 136 13.50 -9.56 -14.72
N VAL A 137 12.66 -10.04 -13.80
CA VAL A 137 13.07 -10.83 -12.64
C VAL A 137 12.93 -12.30 -12.98
N GLU A 138 14.05 -13.03 -12.97
CA GLU A 138 14.07 -14.47 -13.21
C GLU A 138 13.70 -15.23 -11.92
N TYR A 139 12.90 -16.27 -12.09
CA TYR A 139 12.47 -17.22 -11.05
C TYR A 139 12.97 -18.62 -11.40
#